data_AF-A0A9D9JKC7-F1
#
_entry.id   AF-A0A9D9JKC7-F1
#
_cell.length_a   1.000
_cell.length_b   1.000
_cell.length_c   1.000
_cell.angle_alpha   90.00
_cell.angle_beta   90.00
_cell.angle_gamma   90.00
#
_symmetry.space_group_name_H-M   'P 1'
#
loop_
_entity.id
_entity.type
_entity.pdbx_description
1 polymer ?
#
loop_
_entity_poly.entity_id
_entity_poly.type
_entity_poly.pdbx_seq_one_letter_code
_entity_poly.pdbx_strand_id
1 'polypeptide(L)'
;MWSDGGRGHYTADVIELLRQVSTATVWTQLYRRGFCNQYLHEVRPLRPDTRVVGRARTLRYLPARKDLLAELERDPQRNLQRVVIESIEPGDVLVIEARGETGAGVLGDFLAARVMARGGVGIVTDGAFRDTPEIVALGLAAYARGQHAGLSQSLHVPIAYDVPIACAGMTVLPGDMIVGDGGVWSSCRAISWKRWRSPQPSKKCSRPFCSNVSAMAHRFGEPIRRTRRPVVNSASGGANANELETHGLVRRATAASA
;
A
#
# COMPACT_ATOMS: atom_id res chain seq x y z
N MET A 1 -22.06 -5.04 6.14
CA MET A 1 -21.43 -3.89 6.85
C MET A 1 -20.02 -3.57 6.35
N TRP A 2 -19.28 -4.51 5.73
CA TRP A 2 -17.96 -4.25 5.11
C TRP A 2 -17.93 -4.48 3.59
N SER A 3 -19.12 -4.69 3.03
CA SER A 3 -19.41 -4.97 1.63
C SER A 3 -19.51 -3.66 0.85
N ASP A 4 -18.38 -3.02 0.64
CA ASP A 4 -18.18 -2.12 -0.50
C ASP A 4 -16.78 -2.37 -1.02
N GLY A 5 -16.70 -3.05 -2.17
CA GLY A 5 -15.49 -3.40 -2.92
C GLY A 5 -14.67 -2.21 -3.45
N GLY A 6 -14.74 -1.06 -2.78
CA GLY A 6 -13.84 0.06 -3.00
C GLY A 6 -12.54 -0.19 -2.26
N ARG A 7 -11.61 -0.90 -2.90
CA ARG A 7 -10.18 -0.89 -2.53
C ARG A 7 -9.81 0.58 -2.31
N GLY A 8 -9.29 0.94 -1.13
CA GLY A 8 -8.98 2.34 -0.82
C GLY A 8 -8.16 2.98 -1.95
N HIS A 9 -8.75 3.90 -2.70
CA HIS A 9 -8.04 4.60 -3.77
C HIS A 9 -7.21 5.72 -3.16
N TYR A 10 -5.94 5.42 -2.89
CA TYR A 10 -4.94 6.42 -2.55
C TYR A 10 -4.40 7.05 -3.83
N THR A 11 -4.24 8.36 -3.84
CA THR A 11 -3.57 9.08 -4.94
C THR A 11 -2.08 8.75 -4.94
N ALA A 12 -1.46 8.78 -6.12
CA ALA A 12 -0.03 8.52 -6.27
C ALA A 12 0.81 9.45 -5.37
N ASP A 13 0.41 10.73 -5.27
CA ASP A 13 1.08 11.73 -4.42
C ASP A 13 1.13 11.34 -2.95
N VAL A 14 0.08 10.70 -2.43
CA VAL A 14 0.02 10.26 -1.04
C VAL A 14 0.95 9.08 -0.81
N ILE A 15 1.00 8.14 -1.76
CA ILE A 15 1.90 6.98 -1.70
C ILE A 15 3.35 7.48 -1.72
N GLU A 16 3.67 8.41 -2.61
CA GLU A 16 5.02 8.98 -2.73
C GLU A 16 5.44 9.74 -1.48
N LEU A 17 4.52 10.50 -0.89
CA LEU A 17 4.80 11.17 0.37
C LEU A 17 5.05 10.19 1.52
N LEU A 18 4.26 9.11 1.62
CA LEU A 18 4.47 8.08 2.63
C LEU A 18 5.80 7.33 2.40
N ARG A 19 6.28 7.27 1.15
CA ARG A 19 7.63 6.85 0.79
C ARG A 19 8.71 7.87 1.15
N GLN A 20 8.42 8.96 1.86
CA GLN A 20 9.46 9.87 2.36
C GLN A 20 9.41 10.07 3.88
N VAL A 21 8.31 9.65 4.51
CA VAL A 21 8.10 9.79 5.95
C VAL A 21 8.50 8.50 6.68
N SER A 22 9.08 8.64 7.89
CA SER A 22 9.37 7.51 8.76
C SER A 22 8.10 6.98 9.43
N THR A 23 8.10 5.68 9.71
CA THR A 23 6.99 5.03 10.41
C THR A 23 6.70 5.64 11.79
N ALA A 24 7.73 6.07 12.52
CA ALA A 24 7.61 6.73 13.82
C ALA A 24 6.87 8.08 13.74
N THR A 25 7.13 8.85 12.67
CA THR A 25 6.40 10.10 12.42
C THR A 25 4.94 9.82 12.08
N VAL A 26 4.68 8.81 11.24
CA VAL A 26 3.31 8.38 10.91
C VAL A 26 2.56 7.91 12.18
N TRP A 27 3.22 7.14 13.05
CA TRP A 27 2.68 6.72 14.36
C TRP A 27 2.25 7.92 15.20
N THR A 28 3.15 8.89 15.38
CA THR A 28 2.90 10.07 16.23
C THR A 28 1.69 10.87 15.74
N GLN A 29 1.55 11.04 14.42
CA GLN A 29 0.41 11.78 13.86
C GLN A 29 -0.91 11.06 14.07
N LEU A 30 -0.93 9.74 13.96
CA LEU A 30 -2.13 8.93 14.17
C LEU A 30 -2.50 8.85 15.65
N TYR A 31 -1.52 8.73 16.54
CA TYR A 31 -1.74 8.79 17.98
C TYR A 31 -2.37 10.12 18.41
N ARG A 32 -1.87 11.26 17.90
CA ARG A 32 -2.46 12.58 18.14
C ARG A 32 -3.92 12.71 17.66
N ARG A 33 -4.34 11.85 16.73
CA ARG A 33 -5.71 11.78 16.21
C ARG A 33 -6.58 10.74 16.94
N GLY A 34 -6.08 10.15 18.03
CA GLY A 34 -6.80 9.16 18.85
C GLY A 34 -6.69 7.72 18.37
N PHE A 35 -5.82 7.43 17.38
CA PHE A 35 -5.57 6.06 16.94
C PHE A 35 -4.40 5.45 17.72
N CYS A 36 -4.73 4.72 18.79
CA CYS A 36 -3.76 4.21 19.75
C CYS A 36 -3.23 2.80 19.45
N ASN A 37 -3.83 2.04 18.52
CA ASN A 37 -3.42 0.67 18.20
C ASN A 37 -3.27 0.45 16.69
N GLN A 38 -2.22 1.02 16.10
CA GLN A 38 -1.98 1.01 14.65
C GLN A 38 -0.56 0.48 14.32
N TYR A 39 -0.04 -0.44 15.11
CA TYR A 39 1.32 -0.96 14.96
C TYR A 39 1.29 -2.49 14.99
N LEU A 40 1.98 -3.13 14.04
CA LEU A 40 2.15 -4.58 14.02
C LEU A 40 3.27 -4.96 14.98
N HIS A 41 2.91 -5.56 16.10
CA HIS A 41 3.84 -5.90 17.18
C HIS A 41 4.67 -7.16 16.86
N GLU A 42 5.96 -7.11 17.19
CA GLU A 42 6.90 -8.25 17.09
C GLU A 42 7.13 -8.79 15.67
N VAL A 43 6.70 -8.04 14.66
CA VAL A 43 6.99 -8.32 13.25
C VAL A 43 8.28 -7.58 12.87
N ARG A 44 9.24 -8.28 12.27
CA ARG A 44 10.58 -7.73 11.93
C ARG A 44 10.87 -7.90 10.43
N PRO A 45 11.52 -6.93 9.76
CA PRO A 45 11.96 -7.11 8.40
C PRO A 45 13.02 -8.20 8.35
N LEU A 46 13.05 -8.95 7.25
CA LEU A 46 14.14 -9.88 6.99
C LEU A 46 15.45 -9.15 6.65
N ARG A 47 15.37 -7.90 6.18
CA ARG A 47 16.52 -7.08 5.76
C ARG A 47 16.48 -5.69 6.42
N PRO A 48 17.56 -5.19 7.04
CA PRO A 48 17.55 -3.93 7.79
C PRO A 48 17.21 -2.67 6.99
N ASP A 49 17.47 -2.65 5.68
CA ASP A 49 17.19 -1.53 4.78
C ASP A 49 15.86 -1.71 4.02
N THR A 50 14.99 -2.59 4.51
CA THR A 50 13.67 -2.80 3.92
C THR A 50 12.77 -1.59 4.12
N ARG A 51 12.04 -1.23 3.07
CA ARG A 51 10.97 -0.23 3.11
C ARG A 51 9.79 -0.71 2.27
N VAL A 52 8.59 -0.58 2.81
CA VAL A 52 7.36 -0.92 2.10
C VAL A 52 6.31 0.18 2.26
N VAL A 53 5.66 0.54 1.17
CA VAL A 53 4.45 1.36 1.15
C VAL A 53 3.51 0.80 0.11
N GLY A 54 2.34 0.31 0.53
CA GLY A 54 1.36 -0.27 -0.39
C GLY A 54 0.05 -0.66 0.27
N ARG A 55 -0.91 -1.15 -0.51
CA ARG A 55 -2.27 -1.44 -0.01
C ARG A 55 -2.35 -2.85 0.56
N ALA A 56 -3.02 -3.02 1.69
CA ALA A 56 -3.15 -4.30 2.36
C ALA A 56 -4.02 -5.27 1.55
N ARG A 57 -3.46 -6.43 1.20
CA ARG A 57 -4.19 -7.62 0.80
C ARG A 57 -4.14 -8.62 1.92
N THR A 58 -5.30 -8.90 2.52
CA THR A 58 -5.36 -9.66 3.76
C THR A 58 -5.58 -11.15 3.46
N LEU A 59 -4.86 -12.01 4.17
CA LEU A 59 -5.02 -13.45 4.16
C LEU A 59 -5.13 -13.94 5.61
N ARG A 60 -6.10 -14.80 5.88
CA ARG A 60 -6.36 -15.33 7.22
C ARG A 60 -6.16 -16.84 7.29
N TYR A 61 -5.38 -17.26 8.31
CA TYR A 61 -5.22 -18.66 8.67
C TYR A 61 -5.96 -19.04 9.94
N LEU A 62 -6.41 -20.29 9.98
CA LEU A 62 -6.91 -20.98 11.17
C LEU A 62 -5.97 -22.13 11.55
N PRO A 63 -6.09 -22.67 12.79
CA PRO A 63 -5.42 -23.91 13.14
C PRO A 63 -5.73 -25.02 12.13
N ALA A 64 -4.71 -25.81 11.81
CA ALA A 64 -4.87 -26.98 10.97
C ALA A 64 -5.92 -27.94 11.54
N ARG A 65 -6.87 -28.36 10.70
CA ARG A 65 -7.88 -29.38 11.01
C ARG A 65 -7.91 -30.38 9.85
N LYS A 66 -7.92 -31.68 10.16
CA LYS A 66 -7.73 -32.74 9.16
C LYS A 66 -8.79 -32.74 8.06
N ASP A 67 -10.03 -32.43 8.39
CA ASP A 67 -11.14 -32.30 7.44
C ASP A 67 -10.94 -31.13 6.47
N LEU A 68 -10.56 -29.96 6.97
CA LEU A 68 -10.29 -28.79 6.12
C LEU A 68 -9.06 -28.99 5.23
N LEU A 69 -8.03 -29.66 5.75
CA LEU A 69 -6.86 -30.04 4.97
C LEU A 69 -7.21 -31.05 3.88
N ALA A 70 -8.02 -32.06 4.19
CA ALA A 70 -8.48 -33.04 3.20
C ALA A 70 -9.29 -32.40 2.07
N GLU A 71 -10.08 -31.36 2.36
CA GLU A 71 -10.76 -30.58 1.32
C GLU A 71 -9.79 -29.83 0.40
N LEU A 72 -8.75 -29.22 0.97
CA LEU A 72 -7.70 -28.53 0.22
C LEU A 72 -6.83 -29.47 -0.61
N GLU A 73 -6.61 -30.70 -0.12
CA GLU A 73 -5.88 -31.75 -0.84
C GLU A 73 -6.67 -32.26 -2.05
N ARG A 74 -8.00 -32.40 -1.91
CA ARG A 74 -8.89 -32.83 -3.01
C ARG A 74 -8.97 -31.81 -4.14
N ASP A 75 -9.01 -30.52 -3.79
CA ASP A 75 -9.07 -29.44 -4.78
C ASP A 75 -8.00 -28.37 -4.48
N PRO A 76 -6.77 -28.57 -5.01
CA PRO A 76 -5.69 -27.61 -4.83
C PRO A 76 -5.96 -26.23 -5.47
N GLN A 77 -6.94 -26.11 -6.38
CA GLN A 77 -7.33 -24.83 -6.97
C GLN A 77 -8.15 -23.99 -5.99
N ARG A 78 -8.79 -24.61 -5.00
CA ARG A 78 -9.47 -23.91 -3.88
C ARG A 78 -8.52 -23.41 -2.81
N ASN A 79 -7.22 -23.65 -2.93
CA ASN A 79 -6.26 -23.12 -1.97
C ASN A 79 -6.26 -21.60 -1.99
N LEU A 80 -6.90 -21.00 -0.98
CA LEU A 80 -7.10 -19.56 -0.87
C LEU A 80 -5.78 -18.78 -0.80
N GLN A 81 -4.69 -19.40 -0.35
CA GLN A 81 -3.36 -18.79 -0.41
C GLN A 81 -2.91 -18.57 -1.85
N ARG A 82 -3.16 -19.51 -2.76
CA ARG A 82 -2.86 -19.34 -4.19
C ARG A 82 -3.80 -18.30 -4.79
N VAL A 83 -5.09 -18.41 -4.52
CA VAL A 83 -6.11 -17.48 -5.05
C VAL A 83 -5.77 -16.03 -4.69
N VAL A 84 -5.43 -15.74 -3.43
CA VAL A 84 -5.10 -14.37 -3.01
C VAL A 84 -3.84 -13.87 -3.71
N ILE A 85 -2.80 -14.70 -3.85
CA ILE A 85 -1.54 -14.32 -4.53
C ILE A 85 -1.79 -14.01 -6.00
N GLU A 86 -2.62 -14.81 -6.69
CA GLU A 86 -2.97 -14.56 -8.09
C GLU A 86 -3.84 -13.31 -8.27
N SER A 87 -4.53 -12.85 -7.22
CA SER A 87 -5.37 -11.64 -7.21
C SER A 87 -4.63 -10.35 -6.85
N ILE A 88 -3.33 -10.43 -6.55
CA ILE A 88 -2.50 -9.28 -6.19
C ILE A 88 -2.41 -8.31 -7.35
N GLU A 89 -2.52 -7.02 -7.03
CA GLU A 89 -2.34 -5.93 -7.97
C GLU A 89 -1.03 -5.17 -7.73
N PRO A 90 -0.51 -4.45 -8.75
CA PRO A 90 0.66 -3.61 -8.59
C PRO A 90 0.51 -2.62 -7.43
N GLY A 91 1.48 -2.62 -6.50
CA GLY A 91 1.46 -1.75 -5.32
C GLY A 91 0.79 -2.35 -4.08
N ASP A 92 0.29 -3.59 -4.15
CA ASP A 92 -0.27 -4.29 -2.99
C ASP A 92 0.81 -4.88 -2.08
N VAL A 93 0.48 -4.99 -0.80
CA VAL A 93 1.25 -5.64 0.26
C VAL A 93 0.42 -6.79 0.80
N LEU A 94 0.93 -8.02 0.68
CA LEU A 94 0.26 -9.19 1.23
C LEU A 94 0.45 -9.22 2.74
N VAL A 95 -0.63 -9.11 3.50
CA VAL A 95 -0.65 -9.15 4.98
C VAL A 95 -1.33 -10.43 5.43
N ILE A 96 -0.58 -11.25 6.18
CA ILE A 96 -0.98 -12.61 6.57
C ILE A 96 -1.18 -12.67 8.09
N GLU A 97 -2.40 -12.99 8.52
CA GLU A 97 -2.71 -13.40 9.89
C GLU A 97 -2.42 -14.89 10.05
N ALA A 98 -1.38 -15.20 10.80
CA ALA A 98 -0.95 -16.52 11.22
C ALA A 98 -1.25 -16.79 12.70
N ARG A 99 -1.93 -15.87 13.40
CA ARG A 99 -2.29 -15.95 14.83
C ARG A 99 -1.08 -15.84 15.78
N GLY A 100 0.04 -15.29 15.29
CA GLY A 100 1.30 -15.26 16.04
C GLY A 100 2.08 -16.58 16.08
N GLU A 101 1.63 -17.61 15.37
CA GLU A 101 2.26 -18.93 15.36
C GLU A 101 3.52 -18.94 14.48
N THR A 102 4.65 -19.40 15.04
CA THR A 102 5.96 -19.42 14.38
C THR A 102 6.50 -20.83 14.12
N GLY A 103 5.81 -21.89 14.56
CA GLY A 103 6.18 -23.29 14.34
C GLY A 103 5.91 -23.81 12.93
N ALA A 104 5.48 -22.96 12.00
CA ALA A 104 5.30 -23.28 10.59
C ALA A 104 5.51 -22.04 9.71
N GLY A 105 6.18 -22.23 8.57
CA GLY A 105 6.39 -21.17 7.59
C GLY A 105 5.12 -20.96 6.77
N VAL A 106 4.45 -19.82 6.91
CA VAL A 106 3.21 -19.53 6.17
C VAL A 106 3.46 -19.36 4.66
N LEU A 107 4.65 -18.91 4.29
CA LEU A 107 5.04 -18.59 2.93
C LEU A 107 6.55 -18.82 2.76
N GLY A 108 6.94 -19.32 1.58
CA GLY A 108 8.34 -19.49 1.16
C GLY A 108 8.67 -18.72 -0.12
N ASP A 109 9.90 -18.88 -0.58
CA ASP A 109 10.50 -18.21 -1.74
C ASP A 109 9.66 -18.28 -3.02
N PHE A 110 9.12 -19.45 -3.39
CA PHE A 110 8.31 -19.62 -4.61
C PHE A 110 7.08 -18.73 -4.63
N LEU A 111 6.38 -18.64 -3.50
CA LEU A 111 5.20 -17.80 -3.36
C LEU A 111 5.59 -16.32 -3.25
N ALA A 112 6.72 -16.01 -2.61
CA ALA A 112 7.26 -14.64 -2.57
C ALA A 112 7.61 -14.13 -3.98
N ALA A 113 8.28 -14.96 -4.78
CA ALA A 113 8.60 -14.66 -6.17
C ALA A 113 7.33 -14.42 -6.99
N ARG A 114 6.26 -15.17 -6.71
CA ARG A 114 4.97 -14.98 -7.38
C ARG A 114 4.30 -13.65 -7.00
N VAL A 115 4.34 -13.26 -5.71
CA VAL A 115 3.87 -11.95 -5.26
C VAL A 115 4.62 -10.82 -5.99
N MET A 116 5.95 -10.93 -6.08
CA MET A 116 6.77 -9.97 -6.82
C MET A 116 6.42 -9.92 -8.31
N ALA A 117 6.24 -11.08 -8.95
CA ALA A 117 5.85 -11.17 -10.36
C ALA A 117 4.48 -10.54 -10.66
N ARG A 118 3.57 -10.51 -9.67
CA ARG A 118 2.27 -9.82 -9.76
C ARG A 118 2.35 -8.31 -9.50
N GLY A 119 3.52 -7.78 -9.15
CA GLY A 119 3.73 -6.37 -8.82
C GLY A 119 3.47 -6.03 -7.35
N GLY A 120 3.36 -7.04 -6.48
CA GLY A 120 3.31 -6.84 -5.04
C GLY A 120 4.61 -6.21 -4.53
N VAL A 121 4.49 -5.21 -3.66
CA VAL A 121 5.63 -4.42 -3.16
C VAL A 121 6.15 -4.92 -1.81
N GLY A 122 5.46 -5.87 -1.18
CA GLY A 122 5.95 -6.52 0.04
C GLY A 122 5.01 -7.59 0.61
N ILE A 123 5.51 -8.30 1.61
CA ILE A 123 4.80 -9.35 2.35
C ILE A 123 5.04 -9.14 3.84
N VAL A 124 3.97 -9.26 4.62
CA VAL A 124 3.96 -9.05 6.07
C VAL A 124 3.21 -10.21 6.69
N THR A 125 3.77 -10.85 7.72
CA THR A 125 3.10 -11.89 8.49
C THR A 125 3.39 -11.73 9.97
N ASP A 126 2.42 -12.09 10.82
CA ASP A 126 2.67 -12.24 12.26
C ASP A 126 3.15 -13.65 12.64
N GLY A 127 3.35 -14.54 11.66
CA GLY A 127 3.95 -15.86 11.84
C GLY A 127 5.39 -15.96 11.34
N ALA A 128 5.78 -17.14 10.85
CA ALA A 128 7.12 -17.38 10.31
C ALA A 128 7.14 -17.48 8.78
N PHE A 129 8.27 -17.12 8.17
CA PHE A 129 8.58 -17.46 6.78
C PHE A 129 9.48 -18.67 6.67
N ARG A 130 9.37 -19.38 5.54
CA ARG A 130 10.30 -20.41 5.09
C ARG A 130 11.28 -19.80 4.09
N ASP A 131 12.43 -20.43 3.88
CA ASP A 131 13.38 -20.07 2.81
C ASP A 131 13.74 -18.55 2.87
N THR A 132 13.99 -18.06 4.09
CA THR A 132 14.21 -16.63 4.34
C THR A 132 15.44 -16.06 3.63
N PRO A 133 16.58 -16.78 3.48
CA PRO A 133 17.68 -16.29 2.66
C PRO A 133 17.27 -16.03 1.21
N GLU A 134 16.46 -16.92 0.64
CA GLU A 134 15.97 -16.82 -0.74
C GLU A 134 14.97 -15.66 -0.88
N ILE A 135 14.06 -15.48 0.09
CA ILE A 135 13.15 -14.31 0.10
C ILE A 135 13.95 -13.01 0.18
N VAL A 136 15.03 -12.96 0.96
CA VAL A 136 15.92 -11.80 1.03
C VAL A 136 16.61 -11.55 -0.31
N ALA A 137 17.07 -12.61 -0.99
CA ALA A 137 17.71 -12.52 -2.30
C ALA A 137 16.78 -12.00 -3.41
N LEU A 138 15.46 -12.21 -3.29
CA LEU A 138 14.47 -11.64 -4.21
C LEU A 138 14.39 -10.10 -4.13
N GLY A 139 14.89 -9.48 -3.05
CA GLY A 139 14.80 -8.03 -2.83
C GLY A 139 13.39 -7.55 -2.48
N LEU A 140 12.44 -8.46 -2.26
CA LEU A 140 11.08 -8.13 -1.86
C LEU A 140 11.05 -7.70 -0.39
N ALA A 141 10.29 -6.64 -0.08
CA ALA A 141 10.14 -6.20 1.29
C ALA A 141 9.34 -7.22 2.11
N ALA A 142 10.03 -7.97 2.98
CA ALA A 142 9.43 -9.06 3.74
C ALA A 142 9.55 -8.81 5.24
N TYR A 143 8.44 -8.96 5.97
CA TYR A 143 8.36 -8.81 7.42
C TYR A 143 7.70 -10.03 8.06
N ALA A 144 8.33 -10.62 9.07
CA ALA A 144 7.82 -11.77 9.80
C ALA A 144 8.15 -11.70 11.29
N ARG A 145 7.40 -12.45 12.11
CA ARG A 145 7.72 -12.65 13.53
C ARG A 145 8.87 -13.62 13.72
N GLY A 146 9.00 -14.62 12.83
CA GLY A 146 10.03 -15.65 12.93
C GLY A 146 10.39 -16.30 11.59
N GLN A 147 11.19 -17.36 11.66
CA GLN A 147 11.61 -18.17 10.52
C GLN A 147 11.47 -19.64 10.89
N HIS A 148 10.94 -20.46 9.98
CA HIS A 148 10.72 -21.88 10.25
C HIS A 148 10.70 -22.70 8.97
N ALA A 149 11.35 -23.87 8.98
CA ALA A 149 11.45 -24.77 7.83
C ALA A 149 10.16 -25.56 7.55
N GLY A 150 9.28 -25.72 8.54
CA GLY A 150 8.05 -26.49 8.43
C GLY A 150 7.04 -25.90 7.45
N LEU A 151 6.27 -26.78 6.81
CA LEU A 151 5.21 -26.40 5.86
C LEU A 151 4.05 -25.69 6.55
N SER A 152 3.43 -24.71 5.90
CA SER A 152 2.26 -23.99 6.44
C SER A 152 1.12 -24.95 6.85
N GLN A 153 0.87 -25.98 6.03
CA GLN A 153 -0.20 -26.97 6.24
C GLN A 153 -0.05 -27.81 7.50
N SER A 154 1.13 -27.83 8.15
CA SER A 154 1.32 -28.58 9.41
C SER A 154 0.52 -27.97 10.56
N LEU A 155 0.40 -26.64 10.61
CA LEU A 155 -0.25 -25.90 11.70
C LEU A 155 -1.32 -24.91 11.23
N HIS A 156 -1.40 -24.63 9.93
CA HIS A 156 -2.26 -23.61 9.35
C HIS A 156 -3.13 -24.12 8.20
N VAL A 157 -4.36 -23.60 8.14
CA VAL A 157 -5.27 -23.74 7.00
C VAL A 157 -5.75 -22.34 6.58
N PRO A 158 -5.60 -21.94 5.31
CA PRO A 158 -6.11 -20.64 4.85
C PRO A 158 -7.65 -20.73 4.73
N ILE A 159 -8.37 -19.81 5.37
CA ILE A 159 -9.85 -19.86 5.44
C ILE A 159 -10.54 -18.68 4.73
N ALA A 160 -9.88 -17.54 4.63
CA ALA A 160 -10.45 -16.33 4.06
C ALA A 160 -9.36 -15.38 3.56
N TYR A 161 -9.69 -14.61 2.53
CA TYR A 161 -8.87 -13.52 1.99
C TYR A 161 -9.75 -12.29 1.76
N ASP A 162 -9.16 -11.10 1.66
CA ASP A 162 -9.88 -9.83 1.51
C ASP A 162 -10.98 -9.62 2.60
N VAL A 163 -10.70 -10.11 3.81
CA VAL A 163 -11.51 -9.87 5.03
C VAL A 163 -10.69 -9.10 6.07
N PRO A 164 -11.33 -8.43 7.03
CA PRO A 164 -10.63 -7.89 8.19
C PRO A 164 -9.91 -8.98 8.98
N ILE A 165 -8.64 -8.73 9.29
CA ILE A 165 -7.77 -9.65 10.02
C ILE A 165 -7.20 -8.98 11.28
N ALA A 166 -6.81 -9.81 12.25
CA ALA A 166 -6.08 -9.40 13.44
C ALA A 166 -4.62 -9.87 13.34
N CYS A 167 -3.79 -9.08 12.66
CA CYS A 167 -2.38 -9.40 12.46
C CYS A 167 -1.56 -8.74 13.57
N ALA A 168 -0.75 -9.49 14.30
CA ALA A 168 0.21 -8.95 15.28
C ALA A 168 -0.40 -7.93 16.30
N GLY A 169 -1.63 -8.19 16.76
CA GLY A 169 -2.35 -7.33 17.71
C GLY A 169 -3.06 -6.12 17.10
N MET A 170 -3.00 -5.94 15.77
CA MET A 170 -3.63 -4.84 15.03
C MET A 170 -4.72 -5.34 14.09
N THR A 171 -5.84 -4.60 14.02
CA THR A 171 -6.84 -4.81 12.98
C THR A 171 -6.35 -4.24 11.65
N VAL A 172 -6.30 -5.08 10.62
CA VAL A 172 -5.96 -4.67 9.25
C VAL A 172 -7.17 -4.92 8.37
N LEU A 173 -7.64 -3.86 7.70
CA LEU A 173 -8.71 -3.96 6.72
C LEU A 173 -8.13 -4.12 5.31
N PRO A 174 -8.81 -4.85 4.42
CA PRO A 174 -8.45 -4.89 3.01
C PRO A 174 -8.38 -3.47 2.43
N GLY A 175 -7.27 -3.16 1.78
CA GLY A 175 -7.01 -1.85 1.19
C GLY A 175 -6.52 -0.78 2.18
N ASP A 176 -6.26 -1.09 3.46
CA ASP A 176 -5.54 -0.15 4.33
C ASP A 176 -4.12 0.10 3.81
N MET A 177 -3.56 1.30 4.05
CA MET A 177 -2.20 1.59 3.61
C MET A 177 -1.20 1.02 4.60
N ILE A 178 -0.40 0.07 4.15
CA ILE A 178 0.72 -0.49 4.88
C ILE A 178 1.96 0.37 4.67
N VAL A 179 2.56 0.84 5.75
CA VAL A 179 3.84 1.55 5.76
C VAL A 179 4.79 0.81 6.69
N GLY A 180 5.95 0.41 6.17
CA GLY A 180 6.99 -0.19 6.97
C GLY A 180 8.39 0.24 6.58
N ASP A 181 9.28 0.24 7.57
CA ASP A 181 10.70 0.55 7.44
C ASP A 181 11.53 -0.35 8.37
N GLY A 182 12.86 -0.33 8.19
CA GLY A 182 13.80 -1.06 9.04
C GLY A 182 14.32 -0.29 10.26
N GLY A 183 13.89 0.97 10.47
CA GLY A 183 14.37 1.84 11.54
C GLY A 183 13.79 1.54 12.94
N VAL A 184 14.66 1.69 13.96
CA VAL A 184 14.56 1.56 15.45
C VAL A 184 13.78 0.39 16.07
N TRP A 185 12.65 -0.06 15.50
CA TRP A 185 12.06 -1.36 15.86
C TRP A 185 11.18 -1.90 14.75
N SER A 186 11.61 -1.82 13.48
CA SER A 186 11.07 -2.71 12.45
C SER A 186 9.53 -2.67 12.36
N SER A 187 8.99 -1.52 12.00
CA SER A 187 7.57 -1.28 12.18
C SER A 187 6.81 -1.46 10.88
N CYS A 188 5.60 -1.99 10.98
CA CYS A 188 4.67 -2.08 9.88
C CYS A 188 3.31 -1.59 10.41
N ARG A 189 2.67 -0.68 9.67
CA ARG A 189 1.47 0.03 10.11
C ARG A 189 0.42 0.05 9.03
N ALA A 190 -0.82 -0.25 9.37
CA ALA A 190 -1.97 0.03 8.51
C ALA A 190 -2.60 1.41 8.80
N ILE A 191 -2.96 2.15 7.76
CA ILE A 191 -3.69 3.41 7.85
C ILE A 191 -5.03 3.26 7.13
N SER A 192 -6.12 3.32 7.88
CA SER A 192 -7.46 3.36 7.29
C SER A 192 -7.80 4.75 6.76
N TRP A 193 -7.88 4.88 5.43
CA TRP A 193 -8.03 6.17 4.74
C TRP A 193 -9.40 6.82 4.92
N LYS A 194 -10.48 6.02 4.92
CA LYS A 194 -11.86 6.53 5.05
C LYS A 194 -12.04 7.36 6.34
N ARG A 195 -11.34 6.98 7.41
CA ARG A 195 -11.36 7.68 8.70
C ARG A 195 -10.34 8.81 8.82
N TRP A 196 -9.32 8.84 7.95
CA TRP A 196 -8.31 9.90 7.91
C TRP A 196 -8.85 11.22 7.32
N ARG A 197 -9.83 11.15 6.40
CA ARG A 197 -10.46 12.30 5.74
C ARG A 197 -11.59 12.97 6.51
N SER A 198 -12.15 12.35 7.56
CA SER A 198 -13.24 12.96 8.32
C SER A 198 -12.74 14.21 9.07
N PRO A 199 -13.38 15.39 8.91
CA PRO A 199 -13.07 16.57 9.70
C PRO A 199 -13.19 16.26 11.20
N GLN A 200 -12.23 16.73 11.99
CA GLN A 200 -12.31 16.64 13.46
C GLN A 200 -12.69 18.01 14.04
N PRO A 201 -13.42 18.05 15.17
CA PRO A 201 -13.64 19.27 15.92
C PRO A 201 -12.28 19.84 16.37
N SER A 202 -11.97 21.03 15.89
CA SER A 202 -10.65 21.66 16.09
C SER A 202 -10.35 21.92 17.57
N LYS A 203 -9.27 21.36 18.11
CA LYS A 203 -8.59 21.93 19.28
C LYS A 203 -7.36 22.69 18.80
N LYS A 204 -7.42 24.03 18.85
CA LYS A 204 -6.33 24.94 18.46
C LYS A 204 -5.06 24.59 19.27
N CYS A 205 -3.98 24.23 18.58
CA CYS A 205 -2.65 24.06 19.18
C CYS A 205 -1.71 25.12 18.58
N SER A 206 -1.22 26.04 19.41
CA SER A 206 -0.59 27.32 19.04
C SER A 206 0.93 27.26 18.81
N ARG A 207 1.52 26.12 18.40
CA ARG A 207 2.98 26.01 18.21
C ARG A 207 3.41 26.12 16.73
N PRO A 208 4.47 26.89 16.40
CA PRO A 208 4.90 27.16 15.02
C PRO A 208 5.30 25.91 14.21
N PHE A 209 5.79 24.85 14.86
CA PHE A 209 6.19 23.59 14.21
C PHE A 209 5.00 22.76 13.69
N CYS A 210 3.76 23.06 14.12
CA CYS A 210 2.55 22.46 13.57
C CYS A 210 2.17 23.02 12.18
N SER A 211 2.74 24.16 11.75
CA SER A 211 2.32 24.82 10.51
C SER A 211 2.64 24.01 9.24
N ASN A 212 3.81 23.37 9.16
CA ASN A 212 4.17 22.55 7.99
C ASN A 212 3.38 21.24 7.90
N VAL A 213 2.86 20.71 9.02
CA VAL A 213 2.07 19.46 9.06
C VAL A 213 0.56 19.74 8.98
N SER A 214 0.09 20.89 9.48
CA SER A 214 -1.25 21.39 9.17
C SER A 214 -1.38 21.77 7.69
N ALA A 215 -0.32 22.28 7.06
CA ALA A 215 -0.29 22.53 5.61
C ALA A 215 -0.38 21.23 4.79
N MET A 216 0.22 20.13 5.26
CA MET A 216 -0.05 18.78 4.73
C MET A 216 -1.56 18.49 4.83
N ALA A 217 -2.14 18.50 6.03
CA ALA A 217 -3.55 18.14 6.23
C ALA A 217 -4.55 19.00 5.43
N HIS A 218 -4.27 20.30 5.24
CA HIS A 218 -5.11 21.20 4.45
C HIS A 218 -4.96 21.02 2.94
N ARG A 219 -3.77 20.71 2.40
CA ARG A 219 -3.59 20.38 0.96
C ARG A 219 -4.25 19.05 0.56
N PHE A 220 -4.51 18.15 1.50
CA PHE A 220 -5.12 16.84 1.22
C PHE A 220 -6.66 16.83 1.14
N GLY A 221 -7.32 17.97 1.37
CA GLY A 221 -8.77 18.06 1.56
C GLY A 221 -9.57 18.79 0.49
N GLU A 222 -8.97 19.58 -0.40
CA GLU A 222 -9.76 20.29 -1.41
C GLU A 222 -10.08 19.41 -2.63
N PRO A 223 -11.35 19.29 -3.06
CA PRO A 223 -11.63 18.82 -4.41
C PRO A 223 -11.02 19.83 -5.40
N ILE A 224 -10.23 19.35 -6.36
CA ILE A 224 -9.79 20.16 -7.49
C ILE A 224 -11.06 20.69 -8.16
N ARG A 225 -11.42 21.95 -7.90
CA ARG A 225 -12.42 22.65 -8.71
C ARG A 225 -11.84 22.63 -10.11
N ARG A 226 -12.42 21.83 -11.00
CA ARG A 226 -12.29 22.05 -12.44
C ARG A 226 -12.72 23.50 -12.64
N THR A 227 -11.77 24.41 -12.75
CA THR A 227 -12.03 25.74 -13.28
C THR A 227 -12.47 25.49 -14.71
N ARG A 228 -13.80 25.44 -14.92
CA ARG A 228 -14.35 25.74 -16.23
C ARG A 228 -13.78 27.12 -16.54
N ARG A 229 -12.82 27.18 -17.48
CA ARG A 229 -12.42 28.46 -18.08
C ARG A 229 -13.73 29.13 -18.50
N PRO A 230 -14.02 30.35 -18.04
CA PRO A 230 -15.14 31.08 -18.63
C PRO A 230 -14.82 31.23 -20.12
N VAL A 231 -15.74 30.77 -20.95
CA VAL A 231 -15.77 31.12 -22.37
C VAL A 231 -15.96 32.63 -22.39
N VAL A 232 -14.91 33.36 -22.73
CA VAL A 232 -14.99 34.80 -22.93
C VAL A 232 -15.75 35.00 -24.22
N ASN A 233 -17.03 35.36 -24.12
CA ASN A 233 -17.76 35.96 -25.23
C ASN A 233 -17.25 37.40 -25.39
N SER A 234 -16.41 37.62 -26.39
CA SER A 234 -16.09 38.98 -26.86
C SER A 234 -16.83 39.22 -28.17
N ALA A 235 -17.92 39.98 -28.10
CA ALA A 235 -18.55 40.63 -29.24
C ALA A 235 -18.58 42.14 -29.01
N SER A 236 -18.34 42.88 -30.10
CA SER A 236 -18.26 44.35 -30.28
C SER A 236 -16.97 45.00 -29.76
N GLY A 237 -16.24 45.83 -30.52
CA GLY A 237 -16.40 46.40 -31.85
C GLY A 237 -15.53 47.65 -31.94
N GLY A 238 -14.92 47.94 -33.11
CA GLY A 238 -14.26 49.23 -33.35
C GLY A 238 -13.04 49.17 -34.26
N ALA A 239 -13.19 49.74 -35.46
CA ALA A 239 -12.26 49.79 -36.58
C ALA A 239 -10.89 50.46 -36.30
N ASN A 240 -9.86 50.06 -37.05
CA ASN A 240 -9.26 50.91 -38.09
C ASN A 240 -8.34 50.13 -39.04
N ALA A 241 -8.34 50.59 -40.29
CA ALA A 241 -7.69 50.04 -41.47
C ALA A 241 -6.26 50.58 -41.69
N ASN A 242 -5.59 50.02 -42.70
CA ASN A 242 -4.30 50.41 -43.33
C ASN A 242 -3.04 49.94 -42.56
N GLU A 243 -2.04 49.27 -43.14
CA GLU A 243 -1.43 49.32 -44.47
C GLU A 243 -0.64 48.03 -44.79
N LEU A 244 -0.65 47.62 -46.07
CA LEU A 244 0.49 47.29 -46.98
C LEU A 244 1.74 46.57 -46.38
N GLU A 245 2.45 45.63 -47.01
CA GLU A 245 2.46 44.97 -48.30
C GLU A 245 3.65 43.96 -48.28
N THR A 246 3.56 42.90 -49.10
CA THR A 246 4.64 42.27 -49.90
C THR A 246 5.82 41.44 -49.32
N HIS A 247 5.97 40.27 -49.99
CA HIS A 247 7.19 39.53 -50.40
C HIS A 247 8.09 38.87 -49.33
N GLY A 248 8.57 37.64 -49.47
CA GLY A 248 8.53 36.65 -50.56
C GLY A 248 9.51 35.48 -50.30
N LEU A 249 9.40 34.46 -51.16
CA LEU A 249 10.39 33.43 -51.57
C LEU A 249 11.07 32.51 -50.52
N VAL A 250 10.81 31.19 -50.52
CA VAL A 250 11.47 30.11 -51.32
C VAL A 250 12.84 29.68 -50.78
N ARG A 251 13.00 28.43 -50.30
CA ARG A 251 13.53 27.24 -51.04
C ARG A 251 13.88 26.06 -50.09
N ARG A 252 13.76 24.85 -50.64
CA ARG A 252 14.15 23.53 -50.11
C ARG A 252 15.68 23.32 -50.08
N ALA A 253 16.16 22.43 -49.20
CA ALA A 253 17.24 21.44 -49.41
C ALA A 253 17.31 20.50 -48.16
N THR A 254 16.86 19.23 -48.21
CA THR A 254 17.58 17.96 -48.54
C THR A 254 18.74 17.54 -47.61
N ALA A 255 18.47 16.47 -46.84
CA ALA A 255 19.21 15.19 -46.68
C ALA A 255 20.73 15.13 -46.38
N ALA A 256 21.01 14.35 -45.31
CA ALA A 256 21.95 13.22 -45.19
C ALA A 256 23.49 13.40 -45.12
N SER A 257 24.02 12.73 -44.08
CA SER A 257 25.32 12.04 -43.91
C SER A 257 26.64 12.82 -43.86
N ALA A 258 27.25 12.78 -42.67
CA ALA A 258 28.66 12.41 -42.46
C ALA A 258 28.75 11.64 -41.12
#